data_AF-A0A7K0BL34-F1
#
_entry.id   AF-A0A7K0BL34-F1
#
_cell.length_a   1.000
_cell.length_b   1.000
_cell.length_c   1.000
_cell.angle_alpha   90.00
_cell.angle_beta   90.00
_cell.angle_gamma   90.00
#
_symmetry.space_group_name_H-M   'P 1'
#
loop_
_entity.id
_entity.type
_entity.pdbx_description
1 polymer ?
#
loop_
_entity_poly.entity_id
_entity_poly.type
_entity_poly.pdbx_seq_one_letter_code
_entity_poly.pdbx_strand_id
1 'polypeptide(L)'
;MKYLSLILVFSFMSCENVKEKKQDNIYKTEEIKTEKPKRKRNIILQGTIISDSTNTLENEIKELELNYIIWGCACANWITTTDLNKYGTSIENCIFIEPADDKLIIPNDYNPHDKIIVKGQFYKKKDYPHITRKMEEDLEKAKVFRYTELKIIKGSEK
;
A
#
# COMPACT_ATOMS: atom_id res chain seq x y z
N MET A 1 -5.84 -55.32 27.51
CA MET A 1 -4.71 -54.86 28.36
C MET A 1 -4.77 -53.32 28.31
N LYS A 2 -5.53 -52.59 29.15
CA LYS A 2 -5.42 -52.32 30.61
C LYS A 2 -4.02 -51.90 31.07
N TYR A 3 -3.69 -50.61 30.96
CA TYR A 3 -2.84 -49.85 31.89
C TYR A 3 -3.26 -48.36 31.79
N LEU A 4 -4.06 -47.83 32.73
CA LEU A 4 -3.75 -47.33 34.08
C LEU A 4 -3.38 -45.83 34.03
N SER A 5 -4.37 -44.98 34.33
CA SER A 5 -4.22 -43.56 34.66
C SER A 5 -3.22 -43.37 35.79
N LEU A 6 -2.35 -42.36 35.65
CA LEU A 6 -1.65 -41.76 36.78
C LEU A 6 -2.12 -40.31 36.89
N ILE A 7 -3.03 -40.07 37.84
CA ILE A 7 -3.44 -38.74 38.28
C ILE A 7 -2.38 -38.27 39.27
N LEU A 8 -1.71 -37.16 38.96
CA LEU A 8 -0.79 -36.50 39.89
C LEU A 8 -1.47 -35.24 40.43
N VAL A 9 -1.96 -35.36 41.66
CA VAL A 9 -2.47 -34.27 42.47
C VAL A 9 -1.27 -33.57 43.10
N PHE A 10 -1.06 -32.29 42.83
CA PHE A 10 -0.19 -31.44 43.65
C PHE A 10 -1.01 -30.33 44.26
N SER A 11 -1.11 -30.41 45.59
CA SER A 11 -1.77 -29.46 46.47
C SER A 11 -1.07 -28.10 46.51
N PHE A 12 -1.92 -27.09 46.68
CA PHE A 12 -1.61 -25.72 47.04
C PHE A 12 -0.64 -25.59 48.22
N MET A 13 0.33 -24.69 48.08
CA MET A 13 0.90 -23.97 49.22
C MET A 13 1.05 -22.50 48.83
N SER A 14 0.41 -21.66 49.64
CA SER A 14 0.14 -20.25 49.41
C SER A 14 1.24 -19.34 49.96
N CYS A 15 1.32 -18.15 49.37
CA CYS A 15 1.93 -16.90 49.84
C CYS A 15 3.44 -16.85 50.08
N GLU A 16 4.13 -15.99 49.32
CA GLU A 16 4.50 -14.68 49.87
C GLU A 16 4.92 -13.68 48.78
N ASN A 17 4.54 -12.42 49.03
CA ASN A 17 4.79 -11.24 48.24
C ASN A 17 6.30 -10.98 48.06
N VAL A 18 6.80 -11.01 46.83
CA VAL A 18 8.09 -10.38 46.49
C VAL A 18 7.83 -9.14 45.66
N LYS A 19 8.06 -8.01 46.33
CA LYS A 19 7.99 -6.64 45.82
C LYS A 19 8.97 -6.47 44.66
N GLU A 20 8.47 -6.03 43.51
CA GLU A 20 9.28 -5.51 42.41
C GLU A 20 10.14 -4.35 42.91
N LYS A 21 11.46 -4.50 42.82
CA LYS A 21 12.41 -3.40 42.99
C LYS A 21 12.40 -2.56 41.73
N LYS A 22 11.72 -1.41 41.82
CA LYS A 22 11.84 -0.28 40.91
C LYS A 22 13.27 0.26 41.00
N GLN A 23 14.02 0.19 39.90
CA GLN A 23 15.34 0.81 39.80
C GLN A 23 15.14 2.27 39.37
N ASP A 24 15.22 3.16 40.35
CA ASP A 24 15.20 4.60 40.16
C ASP A 24 16.52 5.06 39.53
N ASN A 25 16.52 5.31 38.22
CA ASN A 25 17.57 6.12 37.58
C ASN A 25 17.08 7.57 37.49
N ILE A 26 17.58 8.34 38.45
CA ILE A 26 17.52 9.79 38.53
C ILE A 26 18.40 10.36 37.41
N TYR A 27 17.79 10.90 36.37
CA TYR A 27 18.47 11.83 35.46
C TYR A 27 17.97 13.24 35.74
N LYS A 28 18.83 13.99 36.43
CA LYS A 28 18.75 15.43 36.67
C LYS A 28 18.69 16.15 35.31
N THR A 29 17.54 16.73 35.00
CA THR A 29 17.36 17.57 33.80
C THR A 29 18.01 18.93 34.06
N GLU A 30 19.18 19.16 33.46
CA GLU A 30 19.69 20.52 33.29
C GLU A 30 19.07 21.11 32.03
N GLU A 31 18.28 22.17 32.20
CA GLU A 31 17.68 22.95 31.11
C GLU A 31 18.79 23.67 30.32
N ILE A 32 19.34 23.02 29.32
CA ILE A 32 20.10 23.71 28.28
C ILE A 32 19.08 24.35 27.33
N LYS A 33 18.75 25.62 27.59
CA LYS A 33 18.06 26.50 26.63
C LYS A 33 18.97 26.76 25.44
N THR A 34 19.02 25.80 24.53
CA THR A 34 19.49 26.05 23.17
C THR A 34 18.30 26.58 22.39
N GLU A 35 18.26 27.90 22.17
CA GLU A 35 17.41 28.49 21.14
C GLU A 35 17.81 27.88 19.79
N LYS A 36 17.11 26.81 19.40
CA LYS A 36 17.21 26.29 18.05
C LYS A 36 16.72 27.39 17.11
N PRO A 37 17.50 27.79 16.09
CA PRO A 37 16.99 28.71 15.10
C PRO A 37 15.75 28.06 14.48
N LYS A 38 14.59 28.71 14.61
CA LYS A 38 13.37 28.33 13.91
C LYS A 38 13.66 28.45 12.41
N ARG A 39 14.20 27.38 11.82
CA ARG A 39 14.18 27.19 10.37
C ARG A 39 12.70 27.20 10.00
N LYS A 40 12.25 28.32 9.44
CA LYS A 40 11.01 28.39 8.68
C LYS A 40 11.16 27.34 7.58
N ARG A 41 10.66 26.13 7.81
CA ARG A 41 10.42 25.19 6.72
C ARG A 41 9.28 25.82 5.93
N ASN A 42 9.61 26.51 4.85
CA ASN A 42 8.64 26.74 3.79
C ASN A 42 8.36 25.36 3.17
N ILE A 43 7.43 24.62 3.78
CA ILE A 43 6.90 23.39 3.20
C ILE A 43 5.89 23.84 2.14
N ILE A 44 6.37 24.13 0.93
CA ILE A 44 5.52 24.13 -0.25
C ILE A 44 6.27 23.37 -1.34
N LEU A 45 6.38 22.05 -1.18
CA LEU A 45 6.47 21.14 -2.33
C LEU A 45 5.04 20.80 -2.75
N GLN A 46 4.26 21.82 -3.13
CA GLN A 46 3.00 21.57 -3.84
C GLN A 46 3.33 21.59 -5.33
N GLY A 47 3.84 20.45 -5.83
CA GLY A 47 4.06 20.26 -7.26
C GLY A 47 2.75 20.45 -8.03
N THR A 48 2.85 21.02 -9.23
CA THR A 48 1.71 21.26 -10.12
C THR A 48 1.00 19.94 -10.45
N ILE A 49 -0.33 19.93 -10.42
CA ILE A 49 -1.12 18.79 -10.89
C ILE A 49 -0.96 18.66 -12.41
N ILE A 50 -0.62 17.47 -12.90
CA ILE A 50 -0.35 17.21 -14.32
C ILE A 50 -1.44 16.35 -15.00
N SER A 51 -2.38 15.80 -14.23
CA SER A 51 -3.55 15.08 -14.78
C SER A 51 -4.55 16.03 -15.43
N ASP A 52 -5.08 15.65 -16.59
CA ASP A 52 -6.12 16.38 -17.32
C ASP A 52 -7.50 16.15 -16.69
N SER A 53 -7.99 17.14 -15.94
CA SER A 53 -9.32 17.11 -15.32
C SER A 53 -10.50 17.02 -16.30
N THR A 54 -10.27 17.24 -17.60
CA THR A 54 -11.30 17.15 -18.65
C THR A 54 -11.37 15.77 -19.31
N ASN A 55 -10.48 14.84 -18.94
CA ASN A 55 -10.50 13.49 -19.48
C ASN A 55 -11.72 12.74 -18.94
N THR A 56 -12.51 12.15 -19.83
CA THR A 56 -13.76 11.44 -19.49
C THR A 56 -13.58 9.95 -19.64
N LEU A 57 -14.37 9.16 -18.91
CA LEU A 57 -14.41 7.70 -19.04
C LEU A 57 -15.01 7.28 -20.38
N GLU A 58 -14.54 6.13 -20.88
CA GLU A 58 -15.18 5.36 -21.95
C GLU A 58 -16.50 4.77 -21.45
N ASN A 59 -17.45 4.45 -22.34
CA ASN A 59 -18.76 3.93 -21.93
C ASN A 59 -18.72 2.44 -21.55
N GLU A 60 -17.64 1.72 -21.87
CA GLU A 60 -17.53 0.28 -21.68
C GLU A 60 -16.99 -0.05 -20.29
N ILE A 61 -17.77 -0.79 -19.50
CA ILE A 61 -17.32 -1.37 -18.24
C ILE A 61 -16.56 -2.67 -18.54
N LYS A 62 -15.35 -2.80 -18.00
CA LYS A 62 -14.50 -3.98 -18.14
C LYS A 62 -14.15 -4.54 -16.76
N GLU A 63 -13.87 -5.84 -16.72
CA GLU A 63 -13.22 -6.51 -15.60
C GLU A 63 -11.79 -6.86 -16.02
N LEU A 64 -10.81 -6.50 -15.19
CA LEU A 64 -9.39 -6.73 -15.45
C LEU A 64 -8.78 -7.56 -14.32
N GLU A 65 -8.10 -8.65 -14.70
CA GLU A 65 -7.14 -9.33 -13.82
C GLU A 65 -5.77 -8.69 -14.01
N LEU A 66 -5.19 -8.18 -12.93
CA LEU A 66 -3.99 -7.35 -12.94
C LEU A 66 -2.85 -8.00 -12.17
N ASN A 67 -1.64 -7.77 -12.69
CA ASN A 67 -0.37 -8.08 -12.05
C ASN A 67 0.38 -6.78 -11.77
N TYR A 68 1.01 -6.70 -10.60
CA TYR A 68 1.86 -5.58 -10.23
C TYR A 68 3.27 -5.80 -10.75
N ILE A 69 3.83 -4.79 -11.44
CA ILE A 69 5.22 -4.80 -11.89
C ILE A 69 6.04 -3.83 -11.04
N ILE A 70 7.13 -4.33 -10.47
CA ILE A 70 8.05 -3.53 -9.66
C ILE A 70 9.02 -2.83 -10.61
N TRP A 71 8.83 -1.52 -10.77
CA TRP A 71 9.75 -0.64 -11.49
C TRP A 71 10.67 0.13 -10.53
N GLY A 72 11.78 0.64 -11.06
CA GLY A 72 12.61 1.64 -10.38
C GLY A 72 12.15 3.09 -10.60
N CYS A 73 11.00 3.31 -11.23
CA CYS A 73 10.43 4.64 -11.54
C CYS A 73 8.97 4.73 -11.11
N ALA A 74 8.41 5.95 -11.07
CA ALA A 74 6.99 6.21 -10.77
C ALA A 74 6.01 5.85 -11.91
N CYS A 75 6.47 5.10 -12.92
CA CYS A 75 5.76 4.77 -14.13
C CYS A 75 4.52 3.89 -13.90
N ALA A 76 3.69 3.74 -14.93
CA ALA A 76 2.57 2.80 -14.92
C ALA A 76 3.05 1.38 -14.56
N ASN A 77 2.51 0.82 -13.49
CA ASN A 77 3.03 -0.37 -12.81
C ASN A 77 2.04 -1.54 -12.78
N TRP A 78 0.92 -1.45 -13.50
CA TRP A 78 -0.05 -2.53 -13.61
C TRP A 78 -0.10 -3.05 -15.03
N ILE A 79 -0.22 -4.37 -15.19
CA ILE A 79 -0.41 -5.01 -16.49
C ILE A 79 -1.53 -6.04 -16.38
N THR A 80 -2.34 -6.17 -17.43
CA THR A 80 -3.36 -7.23 -17.46
C THR A 80 -2.69 -8.59 -17.60
N THR A 81 -3.26 -9.65 -17.03
CA THR A 81 -2.73 -11.01 -17.21
C THR A 81 -2.64 -11.40 -18.70
N THR A 82 -3.61 -10.96 -19.51
CA THR A 82 -3.62 -11.18 -20.96
C THR A 82 -2.42 -10.50 -21.64
N ASP A 83 -2.16 -9.23 -21.34
CA ASP A 83 -1.06 -8.48 -21.94
C ASP A 83 0.31 -9.00 -21.47
N LEU A 84 0.42 -9.37 -20.19
CA LEU A 84 1.63 -9.98 -19.64
C LEU A 84 1.97 -11.29 -20.35
N ASN A 85 0.99 -12.16 -20.56
CA ASN A 85 1.20 -13.43 -21.27
C ASN A 85 1.58 -13.24 -22.74
N LYS A 86 1.07 -12.19 -23.37
CA LYS A 86 1.28 -11.93 -24.80
C LYS A 86 2.58 -11.19 -25.09
N TYR A 87 2.94 -10.22 -24.25
CA TYR A 87 4.01 -9.26 -24.52
C TYR A 87 5.12 -9.26 -23.48
N GLY A 88 4.96 -9.99 -22.37
CA GLY A 88 5.87 -9.92 -21.22
C GLY A 88 5.78 -8.59 -20.48
N THR A 89 6.80 -8.30 -19.67
CA THR A 89 6.90 -7.05 -18.90
C THR A 89 7.51 -5.94 -19.74
N SER A 90 6.68 -5.01 -20.22
CA SER A 90 7.13 -3.77 -20.87
C SER A 90 6.30 -2.60 -20.35
N ILE A 91 6.96 -1.47 -20.10
CA ILE A 91 6.32 -0.24 -19.61
C ILE A 91 5.23 0.27 -20.55
N GLU A 92 5.38 0.08 -21.86
CA GLU A 92 4.41 0.53 -22.87
C GLU A 92 3.06 -0.19 -22.79
N ASN A 93 3.07 -1.41 -22.24
CA ASN A 93 1.88 -2.24 -22.03
C ASN A 93 1.31 -2.10 -20.62
N CYS A 94 1.98 -1.34 -19.76
CA CYS A 94 1.48 -1.07 -18.42
C CYS A 94 0.48 0.08 -18.41
N ILE A 95 -0.39 0.04 -17.42
CA ILE A 95 -1.46 0.99 -17.19
C ILE A 95 -1.35 1.55 -15.77
N PHE A 96 -1.91 2.73 -15.58
CA PHE A 96 -2.25 3.21 -14.25
C PHE A 96 -3.62 2.69 -13.87
N ILE A 97 -3.84 2.53 -12.56
CA ILE A 97 -5.17 2.28 -11.99
C ILE A 97 -5.46 3.31 -10.91
N GLU A 98 -6.72 3.66 -10.74
CA GLU A 98 -7.17 4.52 -9.64
C GLU A 98 -8.56 4.12 -9.12
N PRO A 99 -8.81 4.23 -7.81
CA PRO A 99 -10.12 3.94 -7.25
C PRO A 99 -11.10 5.07 -7.56
N ALA A 100 -12.37 4.72 -7.72
CA ALA A 100 -13.45 5.70 -7.84
C ALA A 100 -13.82 6.37 -6.50
N ASP A 101 -13.49 5.72 -5.37
CA ASP A 101 -13.78 6.11 -3.99
C ASP A 101 -12.63 5.67 -3.07
N ASP A 102 -12.28 6.46 -2.05
CA ASP A 102 -11.17 6.19 -1.13
C ASP A 102 -11.31 4.85 -0.37
N LYS A 103 -12.53 4.31 -0.24
CA LYS A 103 -12.77 2.99 0.37
C LYS A 103 -12.28 1.83 -0.48
N LEU A 104 -11.95 2.07 -1.75
CA LEU A 104 -11.48 1.06 -2.70
C LEU A 104 -9.95 1.05 -2.84
N ILE A 105 -9.22 1.85 -2.06
CA ILE A 105 -7.75 1.88 -2.12
C ILE A 105 -7.18 0.48 -1.82
N ILE A 106 -6.25 0.04 -2.65
CA ILE A 106 -5.47 -1.19 -2.41
C ILE A 106 -4.64 -0.98 -1.14
N PRO A 107 -4.71 -1.89 -0.15
CA PRO A 107 -3.96 -1.76 1.10
C PRO A 107 -2.44 -1.65 0.86
N ASN A 108 -1.76 -0.81 1.64
CA ASN A 108 -0.31 -0.62 1.51
C ASN A 108 0.50 -1.89 1.85
N ASP A 109 -0.07 -2.80 2.62
CA ASP A 109 0.49 -4.11 3.00
C ASP A 109 0.08 -5.24 2.04
N TYR A 110 -0.50 -4.89 0.88
CA TYR A 110 -0.82 -5.83 -0.18
C TYR A 110 0.40 -6.65 -0.61
N ASN A 111 0.23 -7.96 -0.72
CA ASN A 111 1.26 -8.86 -1.22
C ASN A 111 1.31 -8.78 -2.76
N PRO A 112 2.44 -8.40 -3.38
CA PRO A 112 2.57 -8.35 -4.84
C PRO A 112 2.25 -9.66 -5.57
N HIS A 113 2.28 -10.80 -4.87
CA HIS A 113 1.92 -12.13 -5.41
C HIS A 113 0.42 -12.44 -5.38
N ASP A 114 -0.38 -11.64 -4.69
CA ASP A 114 -1.83 -11.75 -4.76
C ASP A 114 -2.32 -11.37 -6.16
N LYS A 115 -3.53 -11.78 -6.51
CA LYS A 115 -4.17 -11.33 -7.75
C LYS A 115 -5.15 -10.21 -7.44
N ILE A 116 -5.09 -9.15 -8.24
CA ILE A 116 -6.08 -8.08 -8.21
C ILE A 116 -7.04 -8.27 -9.37
N ILE A 117 -8.33 -8.29 -9.06
CA ILE A 117 -9.41 -8.19 -10.02
C ILE A 117 -10.16 -6.89 -9.76
N VAL A 118 -10.25 -6.05 -10.78
CA VAL A 118 -10.96 -4.77 -10.70
C VAL A 118 -12.00 -4.68 -11.79
N LYS A 119 -13.10 -3.97 -11.51
CA LYS A 119 -14.14 -3.65 -12.49
C LYS A 119 -14.34 -2.15 -12.57
N GLY A 120 -14.42 -1.64 -13.79
CA GLY A 120 -14.32 -0.20 -14.04
C GLY A 120 -14.24 0.15 -15.52
N GLN A 121 -13.73 1.35 -15.80
CA GLN A 121 -13.70 1.93 -17.15
C GLN A 121 -12.33 2.58 -17.40
N PHE A 122 -11.87 2.56 -18.64
CA PHE A 122 -10.72 3.38 -19.04
C PHE A 122 -11.12 4.83 -19.25
N TYR A 123 -10.18 5.74 -19.03
CA TYR A 123 -10.27 7.09 -19.57
C TYR A 123 -10.03 7.08 -21.09
N LYS A 124 -10.71 7.96 -21.83
CA LYS A 124 -10.64 8.04 -23.30
C LYS A 124 -9.24 8.37 -23.83
N LYS A 125 -8.45 9.15 -23.07
CA LYS A 125 -7.10 9.58 -23.44
C LYS A 125 -6.08 8.97 -22.48
N LYS A 126 -4.89 8.61 -23.00
CA LYS A 126 -3.73 8.31 -22.14
C LYS A 126 -3.41 9.54 -21.30
N ASP A 127 -3.21 9.34 -20.00
CA ASP A 127 -2.93 10.41 -19.05
C ASP A 127 -2.33 9.84 -17.75
N TYR A 128 -2.52 10.56 -16.64
CA TYR A 128 -2.08 10.18 -15.30
C TYR A 128 -3.31 9.95 -14.42
N PRO A 129 -3.17 9.21 -13.29
CA PRO A 129 -4.18 9.22 -12.23
C PRO A 129 -4.57 10.65 -11.85
N HIS A 130 -5.81 10.83 -11.43
CA HIS A 130 -6.31 12.10 -10.92
C HIS A 130 -5.39 12.64 -9.82
N ILE A 131 -5.23 13.96 -9.75
CA ILE A 131 -4.37 14.69 -8.80
C ILE A 131 -2.88 14.31 -8.82
N THR A 132 -2.41 13.57 -9.83
CA THR A 132 -0.97 13.29 -10.02
C THR A 132 -0.19 14.60 -10.08
N ARG A 133 0.87 14.71 -9.27
CA ARG A 133 1.72 15.90 -9.20
C ARG A 133 3.00 15.70 -9.99
N LYS A 134 3.51 16.79 -10.57
CA LYS A 134 4.83 16.80 -11.19
C LYS A 134 5.91 16.48 -10.15
N MET A 135 6.77 15.52 -10.48
CA MET A 135 7.94 15.10 -9.70
C MET A 135 9.22 15.54 -10.43
N GLU A 136 10.39 15.21 -9.86
CA GLU A 136 11.70 15.45 -10.49
C GLU A 136 11.87 14.59 -11.76
N GLU A 137 11.46 13.32 -11.69
CA GLU A 137 11.42 12.43 -12.85
C GLU A 137 10.21 12.75 -13.74
N ASP A 138 10.45 12.79 -15.05
CA ASP A 138 9.38 12.93 -16.03
C ASP A 138 8.58 11.62 -16.11
N LEU A 139 7.26 11.75 -15.95
CA LEU A 139 6.33 10.64 -16.00
C LEU A 139 5.68 10.55 -17.38
N GLU A 140 5.76 9.39 -18.01
CA GLU A 140 5.07 9.13 -19.27
C GLU A 140 3.57 8.88 -19.06
N LYS A 141 2.75 9.35 -20.00
CA LYS A 141 1.30 9.11 -19.99
C LYS A 141 1.01 7.67 -20.40
N ALA A 142 0.10 7.01 -19.68
CA ALA A 142 -0.35 5.65 -19.98
C ALA A 142 -1.88 5.58 -20.01
N LYS A 143 -2.45 4.42 -20.34
CA LYS A 143 -3.88 4.22 -20.12
C LYS A 143 -4.14 4.26 -18.61
N VAL A 144 -5.26 4.88 -18.22
CA VAL A 144 -5.68 4.98 -16.82
C VAL A 144 -7.01 4.25 -16.69
N PHE A 145 -7.06 3.27 -15.79
CA PHE A 145 -8.27 2.51 -15.49
C PHE A 145 -8.84 2.94 -14.13
N ARG A 146 -10.04 3.53 -14.14
CA ARG A 146 -10.76 3.91 -12.92
C ARG A 146 -11.70 2.78 -12.52
N TYR A 147 -11.48 2.21 -11.34
CA TYR A 147 -12.26 1.07 -10.87
C TYR A 147 -13.27 1.43 -9.77
N THR A 148 -14.44 0.79 -9.83
CA THR A 148 -15.54 0.93 -8.87
C THR A 148 -15.72 -0.32 -8.01
N GLU A 149 -15.07 -1.43 -8.36
CA GLU A 149 -15.04 -2.66 -7.59
C GLU A 149 -13.60 -3.18 -7.53
N LEU A 150 -13.19 -3.69 -6.36
CA LEU A 150 -11.89 -4.28 -6.10
C LEU A 150 -12.07 -5.63 -5.42
N LYS A 151 -11.40 -6.65 -5.94
CA LYS A 151 -11.27 -7.97 -5.33
C LYS A 151 -9.81 -8.37 -5.30
N ILE A 152 -9.32 -8.72 -4.11
CA ILE A 152 -7.98 -9.25 -3.89
C ILE A 152 -8.12 -10.75 -3.63
N ILE A 153 -7.47 -11.56 -4.46
CA ILE A 153 -7.42 -13.02 -4.29
C ILE A 153 -6.04 -13.36 -3.78
N LYS A 154 -5.98 -13.84 -2.54
CA LYS A 154 -4.71 -14.24 -1.92
C LYS A 154 -4.07 -15.38 -2.70
N GLY A 155 -2.80 -15.20 -3.05
CA GLY A 155 -1.98 -16.30 -3.54
C GLY A 155 -1.77 -17.32 -2.41
N SER A 156 -1.63 -18.60 -2.74
CA SER A 156 -1.09 -19.55 -1.76
C SER A 156 0.35 -19.14 -1.45
N GLU A 157 0.65 -18.81 -0.19
CA GLU A 157 2.03 -18.69 0.28
C GLU A 157 2.78 -19.97 -0.11
N LYS A 158 3.86 -19.83 -0.89
CA LYS A 158 4.78 -20.92 -1.20
C LYS A 158 6.01 -20.81 -0.33
#